data_AF-A0A9D5QD26-F1
#
_entry.id   AF-A0A9D5QD26-F1
#
_cell.length_a   1.000
_cell.length_b   1.000
_cell.length_c   1.000
_cell.angle_alpha   90.00
_cell.angle_beta   90.00
_cell.angle_gamma   90.00
#
_symmetry.space_group_name_H-M   'P 1'
#
loop_
_entity.id
_entity.type
_entity.pdbx_description
1 polymer ?
#
loop_
_entity_poly.entity_id
_entity_poly.type
_entity_poly.pdbx_seq_one_letter_code
_entity_poly.pdbx_strand_id
1 'polypeptide(L)' 'MPVTKTVEKNVRQNERRRAENRARKSRLKTEIAKFTAAPKKDKKKMYPSVQAVIDKTAREGVIHRNKASRLKSRLAKQLD' A
#
# COMPACT_ATOMS: atom_id res chain seq x y z
N MET A 1 27.38 17.33 1.59
CA MET A 1 27.45 16.43 2.77
C MET A 1 26.53 16.96 3.86
N PRO A 2 25.93 16.12 4.72
CA PRO A 2 25.13 16.60 5.84
C PRO A 2 25.96 17.51 6.75
N VAL A 3 25.43 18.69 7.07
CA VAL A 3 26.18 19.75 7.78
C VAL A 3 26.25 19.48 9.29
N THR A 4 25.29 18.75 9.85
CA THR A 4 25.23 18.41 11.28
C THR A 4 25.01 16.90 11.49
N LYS A 5 25.45 16.40 12.66
CA LYS A 5 25.28 14.99 13.06
C LYS A 5 23.81 14.53 13.07
N THR A 6 22.88 15.45 13.35
CA THR A 6 21.44 15.18 13.32
C THR A 6 20.94 14.94 11.89
N VAL A 7 21.42 15.74 10.93
CA VAL A 7 21.06 15.59 9.51
C VAL A 7 21.59 14.26 8.96
N GLU A 8 22.83 13.88 9.27
CA GLU A 8 23.39 12.59 8.86
C GLU A 8 22.59 11.40 9.41
N LYS A 9 22.16 11.46 10.68
CA LYS A 9 21.26 10.46 11.28
C LYS A 9 19.91 10.39 10.55
N ASN A 10 19.33 11.54 10.23
CA ASN A 10 18.05 11.62 9.53
C ASN A 10 18.13 11.04 8.11
N VAL A 11 19.22 11.29 7.38
CA VAL A 11 19.45 10.70 6.05
C VAL A 11 19.43 9.17 6.12
N ARG A 12 20.21 8.57 7.04
CA ARG A 12 20.24 7.11 7.23
C ARG A 12 18.86 6.53 7.58
N GLN A 13 18.12 7.17 8.49
CA GLN A 13 16.78 6.73 8.86
C GLN A 13 15.79 6.84 7.70
N ASN A 14 15.88 7.92 6.93
CA ASN A 14 14.99 8.16 5.80
C ASN A 14 15.22 7.15 4.67
N GLU A 15 16.47 6.78 4.38
CA GLU A 15 16.79 5.75 3.40
C GLU A 15 16.17 4.41 3.77
N ARG A 16 16.33 3.99 5.03
CA ARG A 16 15.71 2.76 5.54
C ARG A 16 14.18 2.79 5.41
N ARG A 17 13.54 3.86 5.92
CA ARG A 17 12.08 4.02 5.82
C ARG A 17 11.60 4.06 4.37
N ARG A 18 12.37 4.70 3.48
CA ARG A 18 12.06 4.78 2.04
C ARG A 18 12.08 3.39 1.40
N ALA A 19 13.08 2.55 1.72
CA ALA A 19 13.15 1.18 1.21
C ALA A 19 11.96 0.33 1.67
N GLU A 20 11.65 0.34 2.97
CA GLU A 20 10.52 -0.39 3.55
C GLU A 20 9.17 0.07 2.94
N ASN A 21 8.95 1.38 2.86
CA ASN A 21 7.72 1.94 2.30
C ASN A 21 7.58 1.67 0.80
N ARG A 22 8.69 1.64 0.06
CA ARG A 22 8.70 1.28 -1.37
C ARG A 22 8.24 -0.17 -1.56
N ALA A 23 8.76 -1.11 -0.77
CA ALA A 23 8.36 -2.51 -0.84
C ALA A 23 6.86 -2.69 -0.52
N ARG A 24 6.38 -2.08 0.56
CA ARG A 24 4.95 -2.11 0.96
C ARG A 24 4.03 -1.52 -0.11
N LYS A 25 4.42 -0.37 -0.69
CA LYS A 25 3.67 0.28 -1.78
C LYS A 25 3.68 -0.55 -3.07
N SER A 26 4.80 -1.22 -3.37
CA SER A 26 4.89 -2.14 -4.51
C SER A 26 3.93 -3.31 -4.33
N ARG A 27 3.99 -3.99 -3.17
CA ARG A 27 3.07 -5.09 -2.84
C ARG A 27 1.60 -4.68 -2.97
N LEU A 28 1.22 -3.52 -2.43
CA LEU A 28 -0.12 -2.98 -2.55
C LEU A 28 -0.55 -2.81 -4.03
N LYS A 29 0.32 -2.21 -4.85
CA LYS A 29 0.05 -2.03 -6.29
C LYS A 29 -0.11 -3.37 -7.01
N THR A 30 0.75 -4.33 -6.72
CA THR A 30 0.71 -5.67 -7.33
C THR A 30 -0.57 -6.41 -6.98
N GLU A 31 -1.00 -6.39 -5.72
CA GLU A 31 -2.25 -7.04 -5.30
C GLU A 31 -3.48 -6.38 -5.94
N ILE A 32 -3.49 -5.05 -6.05
CA ILE A 32 -4.56 -4.33 -6.77
C ILE A 32 -4.55 -4.70 -8.26
N ALA A 33 -3.38 -4.76 -8.90
CA ALA A 33 -3.26 -5.13 -10.31
C ALA A 33 -3.76 -6.55 -10.58
N LYS A 34 -3.40 -7.51 -9.73
CA LYS A 34 -3.91 -8.89 -9.79
C LYS A 34 -5.43 -8.92 -9.66
N PHE A 35 -6.00 -8.19 -8.71
CA PHE A 35 -7.45 -8.12 -8.54
C PHE A 35 -8.16 -7.52 -9.76
N THR A 36 -7.60 -6.46 -10.34
CA THR A 36 -8.19 -5.82 -11.53
C THR A 36 -8.17 -6.74 -12.75
N ALA A 37 -7.10 -7.53 -12.92
CA ALA A 37 -6.93 -8.46 -14.02
C ALA A 37 -7.71 -9.78 -13.85
N ALA A 38 -8.08 -10.14 -12.62
CA ALA A 38 -8.83 -11.37 -12.35
C ALA A 38 -10.24 -11.35 -12.99
N PRO A 39 -10.78 -12.50 -13.42
CA PRO A 39 -12.14 -12.60 -13.93
C PRO A 39 -13.17 -12.36 -12.81
N LYS A 40 -14.35 -11.83 -13.15
CA LYS A 40 -15.41 -11.46 -12.17
C LYS A 40 -15.76 -12.59 -11.18
N LYS A 41 -15.71 -13.85 -11.63
CA LYS A 41 -16.01 -15.03 -10.81
C LYS A 41 -15.06 -15.21 -9.62
N ASP A 42 -13.80 -14.82 -9.77
CA ASP A 42 -12.77 -14.99 -8.74
C ASP A 42 -12.59 -13.76 -7.85
N LYS A 43 -13.04 -12.57 -8.33
CA LYS A 43 -12.92 -11.32 -7.58
C LYS A 43 -13.56 -11.39 -6.19
N LYS A 44 -14.74 -12.02 -6.05
CA LYS A 44 -15.42 -12.16 -4.76
C LYS A 44 -14.57 -12.91 -3.72
N LYS A 45 -13.83 -13.94 -4.15
CA LYS A 45 -12.95 -14.73 -3.28
C LYS A 45 -11.65 -13.99 -2.95
N MET A 46 -11.11 -13.22 -3.89
CA MET A 46 -9.86 -12.48 -3.70
C MET A 46 -10.02 -11.20 -2.87
N TYR A 47 -11.22 -10.60 -2.89
CA TYR A 47 -11.47 -9.28 -2.28
C TYR A 47 -11.07 -9.18 -0.79
N PRO A 48 -11.40 -10.14 0.10
CA PRO A 48 -11.03 -10.03 1.51
C PRO A 48 -9.50 -9.95 1.73
N SER A 49 -8.73 -10.70 0.94
CA SER A 49 -7.26 -10.68 1.00
C SER A 49 -6.70 -9.32 0.58
N VAL A 50 -7.21 -8.77 -0.54
CA VAL A 50 -6.81 -7.46 -1.05
C VAL A 50 -7.17 -6.35 -0.06
N GLN A 51 -8.36 -6.43 0.55
CA GLN A 51 -8.80 -5.50 1.57
C GLN A 51 -7.87 -5.52 2.79
N ALA A 52 -7.49 -6.71 3.27
CA ALA A 52 -6.56 -6.85 4.39
C ALA A 52 -5.19 -6.22 4.08
N VAL A 53 -4.69 -6.35 2.86
CA VAL A 53 -3.44 -5.71 2.42
C VAL A 53 -3.55 -4.18 2.42
N ILE A 54 -4.67 -3.63 1.95
CA ILE A 54 -4.94 -2.18 1.95
C ILE A 54 -4.98 -1.64 3.39
N ASP A 55 -5.73 -2.31 4.27
CA ASP A 55 -5.90 -1.87 5.65
C ASP A 55 -4.59 -1.99 6.45
N LYS A 56 -3.80 -3.05 6.21
CA LYS A 56 -2.45 -3.18 6.80
C LYS A 56 -1.51 -2.06 6.36
N THR A 57 -1.48 -1.73 5.07
CA THR A 57 -0.61 -0.64 4.57
C THR A 57 -1.04 0.75 5.07
N ALA A 58 -2.33 0.94 5.36
CA ALA A 58 -2.83 2.15 6.00
C ALA A 58 -2.43 2.22 7.49
N ARG A 59 -2.55 1.10 8.22
CA ARG A 59 -2.13 1.00 9.62
C ARG A 59 -0.64 1.25 9.82
N GLU A 60 0.18 0.80 8.87
CA GLU A 60 1.64 1.04 8.85
C GLU A 60 2.01 2.47 8.42
N GLY A 61 1.04 3.33 8.10
CA GLY A 61 1.27 4.74 7.74
C GLY A 61 1.81 4.97 6.33
N VAL A 62 1.88 3.94 5.48
CA VAL A 62 2.40 4.07 4.10
C VAL A 62 1.41 4.78 3.19
N ILE A 63 0.11 4.59 3.44
CA ILE A 63 -0.98 5.30 2.77
C ILE A 63 -1.90 5.94 3.81
N HIS A 64 -2.46 7.10 3.47
CA HIS A 64 -3.44 7.75 4.34
C HIS A 64 -4.76 6.95 4.41
N ARG A 65 -5.45 7.01 5.55
CA ARG A 65 -6.75 6.35 5.77
C ARG A 65 -7.77 6.64 4.67
N ASN A 66 -7.85 7.90 4.23
CA ASN A 66 -8.78 8.30 3.15
C ASN A 66 -8.42 7.66 1.80
N LYS A 67 -7.13 7.44 1.55
CA LYS A 67 -6.68 6.75 0.33
C LYS A 67 -7.06 5.28 0.39
N ALA A 68 -6.90 4.63 1.55
CA ALA A 68 -7.37 3.27 1.76
C ALA A 68 -8.87 3.14 1.53
N SER A 69 -9.69 4.02 2.15
CA SER A 69 -11.15 4.04 1.95
C SER A 69 -11.54 4.25 0.49
N ARG A 70 -10.87 5.17 -0.23
CA ARG A 70 -11.11 5.39 -1.66
C ARG A 70 -10.79 4.16 -2.51
N LEU A 71 -9.70 3.46 -2.21
CA LEU A 71 -9.33 2.24 -2.91
C LEU A 71 -10.35 1.14 -2.66
N LYS A 72 -10.77 0.92 -1.41
CA LYS A 72 -11.81 -0.06 -1.06
C LYS A 72 -13.12 0.22 -1.80
N SER A 73 -13.59 1.47 -1.77
CA SER A 73 -14.81 1.87 -2.49
C SER A 73 -14.73 1.61 -4.00
N ARG A 74 -13.59 1.90 -4.64
CA ARG A 74 -13.41 1.64 -6.08
C ARG A 74 -13.37 0.17 -6.42
N LEU A 75 -12.72 -0.66 -5.60
CA LEU A 75 -12.65 -2.10 -5.80
C LEU A 75 -14.00 -2.78 -5.53
N ALA A 76 -14.74 -2.32 -4.52
CA ALA A 76 -16.11 -2.75 -4.24
C ALA A 76 -17.02 -2.58 -5.47
N LYS A 77 -16.96 -1.41 -6.13
CA LYS A 77 -17.73 -1.14 -7.36
C LYS A 77 -17.38 -2.05 -8.55
N GLN A 78 -16.27 -2.78 -8.51
CA GLN A 78 -15.89 -3.73 -9.57
C GLN A 78 -16.37 -5.16 -9.29
N LEU A 79 -16.92 -5.40 -8.11
CA LEU A 79 -17.53 -6.68 -7.71
C LEU A 79 -19.00 -6.78 -8.13
N ASP A 80 -19.66 -5.64 -8.29
CA ASP A 80 -20.96 -5.49 -8.93
C ASP A 80 -20.80 -5.58 -10.47
#